data_AF-A0A833FNC9-F1
#
_entry.id   AF-A0A833FNC9-F1
#
_cell.length_a   1.000
_cell.length_b   1.000
_cell.length_c   1.000
_cell.angle_alpha   90.00
_cell.angle_beta   90.00
_cell.angle_gamma   90.00
#
_symmetry.space_group_name_H-M   'P 1'
#
loop_
_entity.id
_entity.type
_entity.pdbx_description
1 polymer ?
#
loop_
_entity_poly.entity_id
_entity_poly.type
_entity_poly.pdbx_seq_one_letter_code
_entity_poly.pdbx_strand_id
1 'polypeptide(L)'
;MTRVYGGCVEPGGFDLDNDLEVVACPDCAGEAFERYWETCEGGSINQNHTIICTECDYAEGDLPDSYFEGREDNFDPEIDALLNEMNL
;
A
#
# COMPACT_ATOMS: atom_id res chain seq x y z
N MET A 1 6.50 -0.95 11.01
CA MET A 1 7.42 -2.09 10.78
C MET A 1 6.79 -3.33 11.36
N THR A 2 6.44 -4.29 10.50
CA THR A 2 5.77 -5.55 10.87
C THR A 2 6.82 -6.66 10.86
N ARG A 3 6.91 -7.44 11.93
CA ARG A 3 7.89 -8.52 12.05
C ARG A 3 7.18 -9.87 12.01
N VAL A 4 7.62 -10.73 11.10
CA VAL A 4 7.04 -12.06 10.89
C VAL A 4 7.96 -13.16 11.41
N TYR A 5 7.35 -14.26 11.85
CA TYR A 5 8.07 -15.44 12.34
C TYR A 5 7.61 -16.65 11.51
N GLY A 6 8.55 -17.51 11.11
CA GLY A 6 8.22 -18.75 10.41
C GLY A 6 7.46 -19.76 11.29
N GLY A 7 7.13 -20.93 10.73
CA GLY A 7 6.47 -22.03 11.46
C GLY A 7 7.29 -22.65 12.62
N CYS A 8 8.50 -22.15 12.85
CA CYS A 8 9.41 -22.49 13.92
C CYS A 8 9.73 -21.21 14.71
N VAL A 9 9.94 -21.30 16.03
CA VAL A 9 10.45 -20.17 16.82
C VAL A 9 11.91 -19.90 16.41
N GLU A 10 12.09 -19.06 15.41
CA GLU A 10 13.40 -18.54 15.01
C GLU A 10 13.70 -17.28 15.83
N PRO A 11 14.82 -17.24 16.59
CA PRO A 11 15.20 -16.06 17.35
C PRO A 11 15.66 -14.97 16.38
N GLY A 12 14.73 -14.11 15.96
CA GLY A 12 15.05 -12.97 15.11
C GLY A 12 13.93 -12.53 14.18
N GLY A 13 12.97 -13.39 13.80
CA GLY A 13 11.95 -13.01 12.80
C GLY A 13 12.53 -12.36 11.52
N PHE A 14 11.67 -11.89 10.64
CA PHE A 14 12.03 -11.04 9.51
C PHE A 14 11.19 -9.78 9.58
N ASP A 15 11.83 -8.61 9.52
CA ASP A 15 11.12 -7.35 9.37
C ASP A 15 10.70 -7.21 7.91
N LEU A 16 9.43 -6.90 7.68
CA LEU A 16 8.87 -6.67 6.35
C LEU A 16 9.13 -5.22 5.94
N ASP A 17 9.51 -5.04 4.67
CA ASP A 17 9.73 -3.71 4.09
C ASP A 17 8.40 -2.97 3.90
N ASN A 18 8.44 -1.66 4.07
CA ASN A 18 7.33 -0.74 3.84
C ASN A 18 7.90 0.66 3.59
N ASP A 19 8.23 0.90 2.35
CA ASP A 19 8.81 2.14 1.85
C ASP A 19 7.73 2.99 1.17
N LEU A 20 7.79 4.29 1.43
CA LEU A 20 6.91 5.30 0.84
C LEU A 20 7.79 6.42 0.29
N GLU A 21 7.61 6.75 -0.98
CA GLU A 21 8.29 7.85 -1.64
C GLU A 21 7.32 8.78 -2.37
N VAL A 22 7.76 10.02 -2.57
CA VAL A 22 7.01 11.03 -3.31
C VAL A 22 7.58 11.13 -4.71
N VAL A 23 6.76 10.81 -5.71
CA VAL A 23 7.10 10.79 -7.14
C VAL A 23 6.21 11.73 -7.93
N ALA A 24 6.54 11.94 -9.21
CA ALA A 24 5.67 12.67 -10.12
C ALA A 24 4.58 11.73 -10.66
N CYS A 25 3.32 12.16 -10.57
CA CYS A 25 2.19 11.44 -11.14
C CYS A 25 2.41 11.21 -12.65
N PRO A 26 2.28 9.97 -13.15
CA PRO A 26 2.49 9.67 -14.57
C PRO A 26 1.41 10.26 -15.50
N ASP A 27 0.25 10.65 -14.97
CA ASP A 27 -0.86 11.22 -15.74
C ASP A 27 -0.83 12.76 -15.76
N CYS A 28 -0.81 13.41 -14.59
CA CYS A 28 -0.91 14.86 -14.47
C CYS A 28 0.42 15.58 -14.16
N ALA A 29 1.50 14.83 -13.90
CA ALA A 29 2.80 15.34 -13.42
C ALA A 29 2.76 16.07 -12.06
N GLY A 30 1.64 15.99 -11.34
CA GLY A 30 1.51 16.45 -9.95
C GLY A 30 2.23 15.54 -8.96
N GLU A 31 1.98 15.76 -7.67
CA GLU A 31 2.55 14.93 -6.60
C GLU A 31 1.80 13.58 -6.52
N ALA A 32 2.53 12.48 -6.43
CA ALA A 32 1.99 11.15 -6.19
C ALA A 32 2.81 10.43 -5.12
N PHE A 33 2.15 9.61 -4.34
CA PHE A 33 2.79 8.72 -3.39
C PHE A 33 2.95 7.34 -4.03
N GLU A 34 4.20 6.88 -4.10
CA GLU A 34 4.54 5.54 -4.49
C GLU A 34 4.92 4.74 -3.24
N ARG A 35 4.28 3.59 -3.05
CA ARG A 35 4.48 2.71 -1.89
C ARG A 35 4.93 1.34 -2.35
N TYR A 36 5.97 0.82 -1.71
CA TYR A 36 6.43 -0.57 -1.83
C TYR A 36 6.35 -1.23 -0.46
N TRP A 37 5.62 -2.33 -0.33
CA TRP A 37 5.53 -3.01 0.97
C TRP A 37 5.40 -4.52 0.84
N GLU A 38 5.81 -5.21 1.89
CA GLU A 38 5.76 -6.65 1.98
C GLU A 38 4.65 -7.11 2.94
N THR A 39 3.99 -8.20 2.58
CA THR A 39 3.02 -8.91 3.43
C THR A 39 3.43 -10.39 3.54
N CYS A 40 3.04 -11.06 4.63
CA CYS A 40 3.35 -12.48 4.83
C CYS A 40 2.06 -13.28 4.99
N GLU A 41 1.59 -13.87 3.90
CA GLU A 41 0.34 -14.62 3.85
C GLU A 41 0.65 -16.10 3.59
N GLY A 42 0.11 -17.00 4.42
CA GLY A 42 0.30 -18.45 4.25
C GLY A 42 1.77 -18.93 4.31
N GLY A 43 2.67 -18.15 4.91
CA GLY A 43 4.11 -18.44 4.98
C GLY A 43 4.91 -18.02 3.74
N SER A 44 4.31 -17.23 2.85
CA SER A 44 4.99 -16.62 1.70
C SER A 44 5.07 -15.10 1.87
N ILE A 45 6.21 -14.52 1.51
CA ILE A 45 6.37 -13.06 1.43
C ILE A 45 5.82 -12.62 0.07
N ASN A 46 4.83 -11.74 0.08
CA ASN A 46 4.30 -11.08 -1.11
C ASN A 46 4.82 -9.65 -1.14
N GLN A 47 5.27 -9.20 -2.32
CA GLN A 47 5.68 -7.83 -2.56
C GLN A 47 4.52 -7.11 -3.25
N ASN A 48 4.19 -5.93 -2.74
CA ASN A 48 3.06 -5.13 -3.20
C ASN A 48 3.57 -3.74 -3.58
N HIS A 49 2.91 -3.12 -4.54
CA HIS A 49 3.27 -1.81 -5.06
C HIS A 49 2.04 -0.98 -5.40
N THR A 50 2.03 0.30 -5.04
CA THR A 50 0.97 1.24 -5.46
C THR A 50 1.53 2.61 -5.81
N ILE A 51 0.82 3.31 -6.69
CA ILE A 51 1.01 4.74 -6.97
C ILE A 51 -0.34 5.42 -6.85
N ILE A 52 -0.45 6.45 -6.00
CA ILE A 52 -1.67 7.24 -5.80
C ILE A 52 -1.34 8.72 -5.96
N CYS A 53 -1.98 9.37 -6.94
CA CYS A 53 -1.86 10.81 -7.13
C CYS A 53 -2.67 11.58 -6.08
N THR A 54 -2.12 12.69 -5.61
CA THR A 54 -2.78 13.57 -4.63
C THR A 54 -3.57 14.69 -5.30
N GLU A 55 -3.27 14.96 -6.57
CA GLU A 55 -3.80 16.09 -7.35
C GLU A 55 -4.86 15.67 -8.38
N CYS A 56 -4.90 14.40 -8.79
CA CYS A 56 -5.90 13.85 -9.70
C CYS A 56 -6.31 12.42 -9.27
N ASP A 57 -7.34 11.87 -9.91
CA ASP A 57 -7.86 10.52 -9.63
C ASP A 57 -6.98 9.38 -10.20
N TYR A 58 -5.72 9.65 -10.52
CA TYR A 58 -4.81 8.61 -11.00
C TYR A 58 -4.37 7.70 -9.85
N ALA A 59 -4.59 6.40 -10.01
CA ALA A 59 -4.10 5.38 -9.11
C ALA A 59 -3.81 4.08 -9.87
N GLU A 60 -2.75 3.36 -9.47
CA GLU A 60 -2.37 2.07 -10.02
C GLU A 60 -1.69 1.16 -8.98
N GLY A 61 -1.54 -0.12 -9.32
CA GLY A 61 -0.86 -1.13 -8.51
C GLY A 61 -1.81 -2.06 -7.76
N ASP A 62 -1.32 -2.65 -6.66
CA ASP A 62 -2.02 -3.57 -5.76
C ASP A 62 -3.02 -2.84 -4.85
N LEU A 63 -3.97 -2.12 -5.47
CA LEU A 63 -5.09 -1.47 -4.80
C LEU A 63 -6.30 -2.41 -4.76
N PRO A 64 -7.14 -2.34 -3.71
CA PRO A 64 -8.38 -3.12 -3.68
C PRO A 64 -9.34 -2.65 -4.79
N ASP A 65 -10.15 -3.57 -5.32
CA ASP A 65 -11.13 -3.27 -6.37
C ASP A 65 -12.07 -2.11 -5.97
N SER A 66 -12.41 -2.02 -4.68
CA SER A 66 -13.25 -0.96 -4.11
C SER A 66 -12.66 0.44 -4.25
N TYR A 67 -11.35 0.56 -4.56
CA TYR A 67 -10.70 1.85 -4.80
C TYR A 67 -11.19 2.51 -6.10
N PHE A 68 -11.53 1.70 -7.09
CA PHE A 68 -11.98 2.17 -8.39
C PHE A 68 -13.52 2.21 -8.50
N GLU A 69 -14.22 1.55 -7.59
CA GLU A 69 -15.67 1.66 -7.44
C GLU A 69 -15.99 3.02 -6.78
N GLY A 70 -16.16 4.04 -7.62
CA GLY A 70 -16.28 5.46 -7.26
C GLY A 70 -16.92 5.74 -5.90
N ARG A 71 -16.32 6.71 -5.20
CA ARG A 71 -16.55 7.19 -3.81
C ARG A 71 -17.96 7.73 -3.51
N GLU A 72 -19.01 7.13 -4.06
CA GLU A 72 -20.41 7.39 -3.70
C GLU A 72 -20.69 6.70 -2.35
N ASP A 73 -20.44 7.45 -1.27
CA ASP A 73 -20.91 7.20 0.10
C ASP A 73 -20.49 5.88 0.80
N ASN A 74 -19.62 5.06 0.20
CA ASN A 74 -19.03 3.89 0.87
C ASN A 74 -17.65 4.23 1.43
N PHE A 75 -17.62 4.51 2.74
CA PHE A 75 -16.41 4.52 3.54
C PHE A 75 -15.82 3.10 3.57
N ASP A 76 -14.90 2.79 2.66
CA ASP A 76 -14.16 1.53 2.71
C ASP A 76 -13.04 1.66 3.76
N PRO A 77 -13.11 0.92 4.87
CA PRO A 77 -12.13 1.02 5.95
C PRO A 77 -10.72 0.56 5.52
N GLU A 78 -10.60 -0.24 4.47
CA GLU A 78 -9.31 -0.68 3.93
C GLU A 78 -8.64 0.47 3.17
N ILE A 79 -9.42 1.25 2.42
CA ILE A 79 -8.93 2.43 1.71
C ILE A 79 -8.59 3.56 2.68
N ASP A 80 -9.42 3.78 3.71
CA ASP A 80 -9.13 4.77 4.74
C ASP A 80 -7.84 4.43 5.50
N ALA A 81 -7.64 3.15 5.83
CA ALA A 81 -6.39 2.69 6.43
C ALA A 81 -5.19 2.91 5.49
N LEU A 82 -5.35 2.61 4.19
CA LEU A 82 -4.28 2.77 3.20
C LEU A 82 -3.90 4.25 3.01
N LEU A 83 -4.88 5.14 2.87
CA LEU A 83 -4.66 6.59 2.76
C LEU A 83 -4.04 7.16 4.04
N ASN A 84 -4.54 6.76 5.22
CA ASN A 84 -3.99 7.19 6.50
C ASN A 84 -2.54 6.68 6.73
N GLU A 85 -2.22 5.46 6.30
CA GLU A 85 -0.83 4.97 6.29
C GLU A 85 0.08 5.77 5.34
N MET A 86 -0.49 6.29 4.24
CA MET A 86 0.20 7.15 3.28
C MET A 86 0.18 8.64 3.69
N ASN A 87 -0.43 8.95 4.84
CA ASN A 87 -0.56 10.30 5.38
C ASN A 87 -1.30 11.28 4.42
N LEU A 88 -2.30 10.73 3.73
CA LEU A 88 -3.26 11.38 2.82
C LEU A 88 -4.64 11.49 3.47
#